data_AF-A0ABC9TX29-F1
#
_entry.id   AF-A0ABC9TX29-F1
#
_cell.length_a   1.000
_cell.length_b   1.000
_cell.length_c   1.000
_cell.angle_alpha   90.00
_cell.angle_beta   90.00
_cell.angle_gamma   90.00
#
_symmetry.space_group_name_H-M   'P 1'
#
loop_
_entity.id
_entity.type
_entity.pdbx_description
1 polymer ?
#
loop_
_entity_poly.entity_id
_entity_poly.type
_entity_poly.pdbx_seq_one_letter_code
_entity_poly.pdbx_strand_id
1 'polypeptide(L)'
;MKKQILSVLSWYQKIPYKIVRLLGKSNNFVNREMLAACKASESETKEYVSYRLRPKKMEAIPVLETLEEKSKIAIVIQGPLLLSDDFTLETAVFYKRCYPNAIVILSSWKGADEKTIEKLQVSGIIVVLSDLPQKPGNLNINYQVTNTYAGIRKAKELGAEFVCKTRTDQRLYHPNAIMHLLNLVNTFPVNNDDFTTKQKKRIVTVSMPYGDMFYPYCLSDFLYFGNTDDMLELFSIEPDSRGKGTGGKGMSRKRIAEEQIAPEIQILRSYIATMGGNNECTIRAYWQFVKNHIISINRNEIGLFWPKYENRYSENTHFGYYYQIEEEKAFHCYSFDFIHWLALYNGTLIYEPEYEKYAEYVL
;
A
#
# COMPACT_ATOMS: atom_id res chain seq x y z
N MET A 1 -26.10 19.37 -5.78
CA MET A 1 -26.85 19.50 -4.51
C MET A 1 -26.28 20.67 -3.70
N LYS A 2 -27.08 21.60 -3.16
CA LYS A 2 -26.58 22.81 -2.46
C LYS A 2 -25.82 22.44 -1.19
N LYS A 3 -24.63 23.04 -0.95
CA LYS A 3 -23.75 22.81 0.22
C LYS A 3 -24.49 22.85 1.57
N GLN A 4 -25.51 23.70 1.70
CA GLN A 4 -26.35 23.82 2.89
C GLN A 4 -27.15 22.55 3.19
N ILE A 5 -27.71 21.89 2.17
CA ILE A 5 -28.48 20.65 2.32
C ILE A 5 -27.56 19.53 2.82
N LEU A 6 -26.36 19.39 2.23
CA LEU A 6 -25.35 18.42 2.68
C LEU A 6 -24.96 18.62 4.15
N SER A 7 -24.81 19.89 4.58
CA SER A 7 -24.52 20.22 5.98
C SER A 7 -25.64 19.76 6.92
N VAL A 8 -26.90 20.01 6.56
CA VAL A 8 -28.07 19.59 7.36
C VAL A 8 -28.15 18.06 7.43
N LEU A 9 -27.99 17.37 6.31
CA LEU A 9 -28.01 15.90 6.25
C LEU A 9 -26.87 15.29 7.08
N SER A 10 -25.66 15.86 7.03
CA SER A 10 -24.54 15.43 7.87
C SER A 10 -24.83 15.60 9.37
N TRP A 11 -25.51 16.68 9.75
CA TRP A 11 -25.93 16.89 11.13
C TRP A 11 -27.00 15.90 11.57
N TYR A 12 -28.00 15.66 10.73
CA TYR A 12 -29.05 14.67 10.95
C TYR A 12 -28.47 13.27 11.21
N GLN A 13 -27.50 12.84 10.39
CA GLN A 13 -26.82 11.55 10.54
C GLN A 13 -26.07 11.38 11.86
N LYS A 14 -25.69 12.47 12.55
CA LYS A 14 -24.99 12.40 13.84
C LYS A 14 -25.94 12.21 15.03
N ILE A 15 -27.23 12.49 14.86
CA ILE A 15 -28.22 12.47 15.96
C ILE A 15 -28.32 11.08 16.60
N PRO A 16 -28.48 9.97 15.85
CA PRO A 16 -28.59 8.63 16.46
C PRO A 16 -27.37 8.27 17.31
N TYR A 17 -26.17 8.58 16.83
CA TYR A 17 -24.93 8.33 17.56
C TYR A 17 -24.80 9.15 18.85
N LYS A 18 -25.28 10.39 18.87
CA LYS A 18 -25.30 11.23 20.09
C LYS A 18 -26.29 10.70 21.11
N ILE A 19 -27.48 10.29 20.67
CA ILE A 19 -28.52 9.72 21.54
C ILE A 19 -28.03 8.42 22.17
N VAL A 20 -27.48 7.49 21.39
CA VAL A 20 -26.93 6.23 21.91
C VAL A 20 -25.78 6.48 22.88
N ARG A 21 -24.93 7.50 22.63
CA ARG A 21 -23.87 7.86 23.57
C ARG A 21 -24.43 8.31 24.94
N LEU A 22 -25.62 8.94 24.96
CA LEU A 22 -26.28 9.39 26.19
C LEU A 22 -27.05 8.26 26.89
N LEU A 23 -27.70 7.37 26.15
CA LEU A 23 -28.53 6.27 26.68
C LEU A 23 -27.70 5.03 27.09
N GLY A 24 -26.41 5.00 26.79
CA GLY A 24 -25.50 3.89 27.09
C GLY A 24 -25.19 3.03 25.86
N LYS A 25 -24.06 2.30 25.92
CA LYS A 25 -23.57 1.49 24.78
C LYS A 25 -24.58 0.41 24.41
N SER A 26 -25.12 0.50 23.20
CA SER A 26 -25.76 -0.65 22.54
C SER A 26 -24.69 -1.41 21.76
N ASN A 27 -24.47 -2.68 22.11
CA ASN A 27 -23.63 -3.57 21.32
C ASN A 27 -24.18 -3.61 19.89
N ASN A 28 -23.27 -3.52 18.90
CA ASN A 28 -23.60 -3.63 17.49
C ASN A 28 -24.45 -2.49 16.88
N PHE A 29 -24.59 -1.34 17.56
CA PHE A 29 -25.38 -0.20 17.07
C PHE A 29 -24.95 0.29 15.69
N VAL A 30 -23.65 0.53 15.48
CA VAL A 30 -23.11 1.02 14.20
C VAL A 30 -23.45 0.08 13.05
N ASN A 31 -23.38 -1.24 13.28
CA ASN A 31 -23.75 -2.23 12.27
C ASN A 31 -25.25 -2.16 11.91
N ARG A 32 -26.12 -1.99 12.90
CA ARG A 32 -27.57 -1.85 12.65
C ARG A 32 -27.88 -0.60 11.83
N GLU A 33 -27.28 0.54 12.18
CA GLU A 33 -27.45 1.80 11.45
C GLU A 33 -26.95 1.70 10.01
N MET A 34 -25.73 1.18 9.82
CA MET A 34 -25.16 1.03 8.47
C MET A 34 -25.93 0.02 7.63
N LEU A 35 -26.44 -1.07 8.23
CA LEU A 35 -27.31 -2.02 7.55
C LEU A 35 -28.62 -1.36 7.09
N ALA A 36 -29.25 -0.55 7.94
CA ALA A 36 -30.46 0.19 7.58
C ALA A 36 -30.19 1.17 6.43
N ALA A 37 -29.06 1.88 6.47
CA ALA A 37 -28.65 2.80 5.41
C ALA A 37 -28.42 2.08 4.07
N CYS A 38 -27.78 0.91 4.07
CA CYS A 38 -27.58 0.13 2.84
C CYS A 38 -28.92 -0.34 2.27
N LYS A 39 -29.81 -0.92 3.09
CA LYS A 39 -31.15 -1.36 2.66
C LYS A 39 -31.98 -0.22 2.06
N ALA A 40 -31.96 0.96 2.69
CA ALA A 40 -32.66 2.13 2.17
C ALA A 40 -32.05 2.63 0.86
N SER A 41 -30.72 2.56 0.68
CA SER A 41 -30.09 2.91 -0.58
C SER A 41 -30.46 1.93 -1.70
N GLU A 42 -30.44 0.62 -1.42
CA GLU A 42 -30.79 -0.40 -2.41
C GLU A 42 -32.27 -0.35 -2.83
N SER A 43 -33.19 0.05 -1.93
CA SER A 43 -34.61 0.18 -2.29
C SER A 43 -34.92 1.36 -3.21
N GLU A 44 -34.06 2.38 -3.20
CA GLU A 44 -34.29 3.64 -3.93
C GLU A 44 -33.36 3.83 -5.14
N THR A 45 -32.40 2.91 -5.35
CA THR A 45 -31.38 3.02 -6.41
C THR A 45 -31.24 1.71 -7.17
N LYS A 46 -30.41 1.71 -8.22
CA LYS A 46 -30.06 0.50 -8.99
C LYS A 46 -28.72 -0.10 -8.55
N GLU A 47 -28.22 0.30 -7.38
CA GLU A 47 -26.91 -0.07 -6.88
C GLU A 47 -27.06 -1.02 -5.70
N TYR A 48 -26.21 -2.05 -5.61
CA TYR A 48 -25.99 -2.79 -4.38
C TYR A 48 -25.03 -2.01 -3.47
N VAL A 49 -25.32 -1.96 -2.17
CA VAL A 49 -24.53 -1.17 -1.21
C VAL A 49 -24.12 -2.04 -0.04
N SER A 50 -22.83 -2.05 0.25
CA SER A 50 -22.25 -2.78 1.37
C SER A 50 -21.31 -1.90 2.18
N TYR A 51 -20.98 -2.35 3.39
CA TYR A 51 -20.05 -1.65 4.28
C TYR A 51 -19.18 -2.65 5.04
N ARG A 52 -18.01 -2.18 5.47
CA ARG A 52 -17.08 -2.93 6.31
C ARG A 52 -16.69 -2.14 7.54
N LEU A 53 -17.00 -2.70 8.71
CA LEU A 53 -16.52 -2.16 9.98
C LEU A 53 -15.09 -2.65 10.25
N ARG A 54 -14.24 -1.73 10.71
CA ARG A 54 -12.85 -2.01 11.08
C ARG A 54 -12.64 -1.51 12.52
N PRO A 55 -12.23 -2.37 13.46
CA PRO A 55 -12.02 -1.95 14.84
C PRO A 55 -10.85 -0.96 14.92
N LYS A 56 -10.92 0.01 15.84
CA LYS A 56 -9.78 0.92 16.09
C LYS A 56 -8.73 0.25 16.98
N LYS A 57 -9.21 -0.43 18.03
CA LYS A 57 -8.46 -1.20 19.03
C LYS A 57 -8.27 -2.63 18.57
N MET A 58 -7.03 -3.11 18.60
CA MET A 58 -6.66 -4.34 17.90
C MET A 58 -6.96 -5.60 18.67
N GLU A 59 -7.17 -5.54 19.98
CA GLU A 59 -7.59 -6.67 20.84
C GLU A 59 -8.87 -7.35 20.35
N ALA A 60 -9.72 -6.65 19.60
CA ALA A 60 -10.95 -7.20 19.05
C ALA A 60 -10.76 -8.18 17.88
N ILE A 61 -9.57 -8.21 17.25
CA ILE A 61 -9.31 -9.08 16.09
C ILE A 61 -8.74 -10.42 16.58
N PRO A 62 -9.43 -11.57 16.35
CA PRO A 62 -8.89 -12.87 16.71
C PRO A 62 -7.63 -13.19 15.88
N VAL A 63 -6.65 -13.81 16.53
CA VAL A 63 -5.40 -14.27 15.91
C VAL A 63 -5.30 -15.78 16.14
N LEU A 64 -5.00 -16.53 15.08
CA LEU A 64 -4.79 -17.98 15.18
C LEU A 64 -3.33 -18.25 15.60
N GLU A 65 -3.12 -19.10 16.61
CA GLU A 65 -1.80 -19.38 17.20
C GLU A 65 -0.91 -20.36 16.39
N THR A 66 -1.16 -20.58 15.10
CA THR A 66 -0.76 -21.83 14.42
C THR A 66 0.25 -21.70 13.27
N LEU A 67 0.92 -20.56 13.11
CA LEU A 67 1.91 -20.39 12.04
C LEU A 67 3.33 -20.43 12.61
N GLU A 68 3.98 -21.58 12.49
CA GLU A 68 5.40 -21.70 12.78
C GLU A 68 6.20 -21.00 11.67
N GLU A 69 6.83 -19.88 12.02
CA GLU A 69 7.66 -19.09 11.13
C GLU A 69 9.04 -19.75 10.96
N LYS A 70 9.27 -20.42 9.81
CA LYS A 70 10.59 -20.99 9.50
C LYS A 70 11.61 -19.94 9.06
N SER A 71 11.15 -18.90 8.37
CA SER A 71 11.98 -17.78 7.91
C SER A 71 11.96 -16.63 8.91
N LYS A 72 13.10 -15.96 9.06
CA LYS A 72 13.18 -14.75 9.89
C LYS A 72 12.62 -13.56 9.12
N ILE A 73 11.46 -13.07 9.52
CA ILE A 73 10.78 -11.95 8.86
C ILE A 73 10.95 -10.67 9.69
N ALA A 74 11.17 -9.54 9.02
CA ALA A 74 11.02 -8.23 9.62
C ALA A 74 9.84 -7.47 9.02
N ILE A 75 9.11 -6.73 9.85
CA ILE A 75 8.06 -5.80 9.45
C ILE A 75 8.54 -4.38 9.76
N VAL A 76 8.85 -3.62 8.72
CA VAL A 76 9.33 -2.24 8.79
C VAL A 76 8.16 -1.30 8.56
N ILE A 77 7.74 -0.58 9.60
CA ILE A 77 6.69 0.43 9.57
C ILE A 77 7.37 1.79 9.41
N GLN A 78 7.23 2.40 8.24
CA GLN A 78 7.95 3.61 7.86
C GLN A 78 7.07 4.87 7.94
N GLY A 79 7.63 5.97 8.46
CA GLY A 79 7.07 7.32 8.32
C GLY A 79 6.75 8.01 9.65
N PRO A 80 6.11 9.19 9.61
CA PRO A 80 5.74 9.93 10.81
C PRO A 80 4.61 9.23 11.58
N LEU A 81 4.63 9.30 12.91
CA LEU A 81 3.61 8.67 13.75
C LEU A 81 2.20 9.24 13.45
N LEU A 82 1.22 8.35 13.30
CA LEU A 82 -0.20 8.71 13.31
C LEU A 82 -0.76 8.51 14.73
N LEU A 83 -0.80 9.61 15.49
CA LEU A 83 -1.15 9.61 16.91
C LEU A 83 -2.66 9.48 17.19
N SER A 84 -3.50 9.87 16.22
CA SER A 84 -4.96 9.79 16.36
C SER A 84 -5.40 8.35 16.62
N ASP A 85 -6.22 8.13 17.66
CA ASP A 85 -6.69 6.80 18.06
C ASP A 85 -5.56 5.79 18.37
N ASP A 86 -4.37 6.26 18.73
CA ASP A 86 -3.14 5.45 18.91
C ASP A 86 -2.80 4.61 17.66
N PHE A 87 -3.16 5.08 16.45
CA PHE A 87 -3.18 4.23 15.26
C PHE A 87 -1.87 3.49 15.00
N THR A 88 -0.73 4.19 15.00
CA THR A 88 0.57 3.56 14.75
C THR A 88 0.97 2.58 15.86
N LEU A 89 0.72 2.92 17.12
CA LEU A 89 1.00 2.06 18.28
C LEU A 89 0.18 0.76 18.20
N GLU A 90 -1.13 0.89 18.02
CA GLU A 90 -2.06 -0.24 17.87
C GLU A 90 -1.69 -1.13 16.68
N THR A 91 -1.26 -0.54 15.55
CA THR A 91 -0.79 -1.30 14.39
C THR A 91 0.44 -2.13 14.72
N ALA A 92 1.46 -1.54 15.36
CA ALA A 92 2.72 -2.22 15.63
C ALA A 92 2.56 -3.34 16.67
N VAL A 93 1.76 -3.10 17.73
CA VAL A 93 1.40 -4.10 18.74
C VAL A 93 0.59 -5.24 18.11
N PHE A 94 -0.33 -4.92 17.20
CA PHE A 94 -1.10 -5.93 16.47
C PHE A 94 -0.20 -6.84 15.64
N TYR A 95 0.78 -6.28 14.92
CA TYR A 95 1.73 -7.10 14.16
C TYR A 95 2.55 -8.01 15.08
N LYS A 96 2.97 -7.55 16.26
CA LYS A 96 3.63 -8.42 17.25
C LYS A 96 2.72 -9.53 17.76
N ARG A 97 1.43 -9.27 17.92
CA ARG A 97 0.47 -10.32 18.31
C ARG A 97 0.24 -11.34 17.20
N CYS A 98 0.16 -10.89 15.95
CA CYS A 98 0.02 -11.77 14.78
C CYS A 98 1.27 -12.60 14.50
N TYR A 99 2.45 -12.02 14.73
CA TYR A 99 3.75 -12.60 14.38
C TYR A 99 4.72 -12.43 15.56
N PRO A 100 4.60 -13.26 16.63
CA PRO A 100 5.42 -13.12 17.82
C PRO A 100 6.93 -13.21 17.55
N ASN A 101 7.31 -14.01 16.55
CA ASN A 101 8.70 -14.26 16.17
C ASN A 101 9.25 -13.25 15.15
N ALA A 102 8.39 -12.50 14.47
CA ALA A 102 8.83 -11.50 13.51
C ALA A 102 9.50 -10.30 14.19
N ILE A 103 10.51 -9.72 13.55
CA ILE A 103 11.17 -8.50 13.99
C ILE A 103 10.29 -7.30 13.59
N VAL A 104 9.67 -6.60 14.54
CA VAL A 104 8.86 -5.41 14.21
C VAL A 104 9.68 -4.16 14.47
N ILE A 105 9.85 -3.35 13.42
CA ILE A 105 10.66 -2.14 13.41
C ILE A 105 9.78 -0.94 13.05
N LEU A 106 9.72 0.06 13.92
CA LEU A 106 9.28 1.40 13.54
C LEU A 106 10.49 2.19 13.05
N SER A 107 10.45 2.69 11.82
CA SER A 107 11.44 3.63 11.27
C SER A 107 10.80 5.01 11.07
N SER A 108 11.23 5.98 11.86
CA SER A 108 10.63 7.32 11.96
C SER A 108 11.71 8.41 12.08
N TRP A 109 11.30 9.63 12.40
CA TRP A 109 12.15 10.81 12.47
C TRP A 109 12.57 11.11 13.91
N LYS A 110 13.80 11.61 14.08
CA LYS A 110 14.18 12.27 15.34
C LYS A 110 13.21 13.42 15.64
N GLY A 111 12.83 13.57 16.91
CA GLY A 111 11.81 14.52 17.34
C GLY A 111 10.36 14.02 17.20
N ALA A 112 10.14 12.75 16.86
CA ALA A 112 8.82 12.11 16.99
C ALA A 112 8.36 12.08 18.47
N ASP A 113 7.05 11.92 18.69
CA ASP A 113 6.43 11.94 20.03
C ASP A 113 7.06 10.89 20.98
N GLU A 114 7.85 11.37 21.95
CA GLU A 114 8.65 10.54 22.84
C GLU A 114 7.82 9.55 23.65
N LYS A 115 6.64 9.98 24.12
CA LYS A 115 5.73 9.12 24.90
C LYS A 115 5.24 7.93 24.08
N THR A 116 4.91 8.14 22.81
CA THR A 116 4.49 7.06 21.91
C THR A 116 5.67 6.14 21.56
N ILE A 117 6.86 6.71 21.36
CA ILE A 117 8.09 5.93 21.14
C ILE A 117 8.39 5.02 22.35
N GLU A 118 8.32 5.54 23.56
CA GLU A 118 8.54 4.76 24.78
C GLU A 118 7.55 3.58 24.87
N LYS A 119 6.26 3.84 24.64
CA LYS A 119 5.22 2.78 24.62
C LYS A 119 5.50 1.69 23.58
N LEU A 120 5.96 2.08 22.39
CA LEU A 120 6.34 1.13 21.34
C LEU A 120 7.53 0.26 21.78
N GLN A 121 8.57 0.87 22.35
CA GLN A 121 9.75 0.15 22.84
C GLN A 121 9.41 -0.82 23.97
N VAL A 122 8.61 -0.39 24.95
CA VAL A 122 8.11 -1.26 26.03
C VAL A 122 7.30 -2.44 25.49
N SER A 123 6.63 -2.25 24.35
CA SER A 123 5.86 -3.31 23.68
C SER A 123 6.72 -4.24 22.80
N GLY A 124 8.05 -4.13 22.88
CA GLY A 124 8.98 -4.98 22.13
C GLY A 124 9.15 -4.59 20.65
N ILE A 125 8.77 -3.37 20.27
CA ILE A 125 9.04 -2.82 18.94
C ILE A 125 10.41 -2.13 18.93
N ILE A 126 11.20 -2.44 17.90
CA ILE A 126 12.49 -1.79 17.67
C ILE A 126 12.24 -0.44 17.00
N VAL A 127 12.86 0.62 17.51
CA VAL A 127 12.68 1.98 16.96
C VAL A 127 13.99 2.46 16.35
N VAL A 128 13.91 2.93 15.10
CA VAL A 128 15.00 3.57 14.35
C VAL A 128 14.60 5.00 14.04
N LEU A 129 15.40 5.98 14.49
CA LEU A 129 15.13 7.41 14.28
C LEU A 129 16.18 8.01 13.35
N SER A 130 15.73 8.49 12.19
CA SER A 130 16.58 9.14 11.19
C SER A 130 16.57 10.66 11.33
N ASP A 131 17.66 11.32 10.96
CA ASP A 131 17.64 12.75 10.67
C ASP A 131 16.80 13.03 9.42
N LEU A 132 16.15 14.20 9.37
CA LEU A 132 15.45 14.62 8.16
C LEU A 132 16.46 14.88 7.04
N PRO A 133 16.22 14.38 5.80
CA PRO A 133 17.02 14.76 4.65
C PRO A 133 16.93 16.27 4.40
N GLN A 134 18.01 16.86 3.86
CA GLN A 134 18.10 18.30 3.60
C GLN A 134 17.00 18.81 2.65
N LYS A 135 16.56 17.97 1.72
CA LYS A 135 15.46 18.25 0.78
C LYS A 135 14.44 17.12 0.81
N PRO A 136 13.14 17.42 0.65
CA PRO A 136 12.10 16.41 0.56
C PRO A 136 12.19 15.55 -0.71
N GLY A 137 12.85 16.03 -1.78
CA GLY A 137 12.76 15.45 -3.11
C GLY A 137 11.38 15.69 -3.74
N ASN A 138 11.21 15.27 -5.01
CA ASN A 138 9.92 15.40 -5.65
C ASN A 138 8.88 14.52 -4.93
N LEU A 139 7.68 15.07 -4.69
CA LEU A 139 6.59 14.40 -3.96
C LEU A 139 7.01 13.69 -2.65
N ASN A 140 8.01 14.23 -1.95
CA ASN A 140 8.55 13.73 -0.68
C ASN A 140 9.30 12.39 -0.74
N ILE A 141 9.80 11.98 -1.91
CA ILE A 141 10.49 10.69 -2.05
C ILE A 141 11.69 10.53 -1.10
N ASN A 142 12.47 11.58 -0.85
CA ASN A 142 13.63 11.48 0.04
C ASN A 142 13.22 11.09 1.46
N TYR A 143 12.09 11.62 1.94
CA TYR A 143 11.55 11.23 3.24
C TYR A 143 11.18 9.74 3.26
N GLN A 144 10.58 9.26 2.18
CA GLN A 144 10.16 7.88 2.06
C GLN A 144 11.35 6.90 2.04
N VAL A 145 12.32 7.14 1.16
CA VAL A 145 13.46 6.23 0.96
C VAL A 145 14.39 6.24 2.16
N THR A 146 14.63 7.39 2.79
CA THR A 146 15.52 7.52 3.96
C THR A 146 15.06 6.63 5.13
N ASN A 147 13.80 6.78 5.58
CA ASN A 147 13.31 5.96 6.68
C ASN A 147 13.13 4.50 6.26
N THR A 148 12.69 4.24 5.02
CA THR A 148 12.54 2.86 4.55
C THR A 148 13.89 2.16 4.62
N TYR A 149 14.91 2.71 3.95
CA TYR A 149 16.25 2.16 3.91
C TYR A 149 16.85 1.95 5.31
N ALA A 150 16.74 2.92 6.22
CA ALA A 150 17.23 2.78 7.60
C ALA A 150 16.57 1.60 8.35
N GLY A 151 15.26 1.41 8.18
CA GLY A 151 14.53 0.29 8.78
C GLY A 151 14.92 -1.06 8.18
N ILE A 152 15.06 -1.14 6.85
CA ILE A 152 15.48 -2.36 6.16
C ILE A 152 16.92 -2.73 6.53
N ARG A 153 17.83 -1.74 6.61
CA ARG A 153 19.20 -2.00 7.10
C ARG A 153 19.18 -2.59 8.50
N LYS A 154 18.36 -2.04 9.40
CA LYS A 154 18.23 -2.57 10.75
C LYS A 154 17.69 -4.00 10.76
N ALA A 155 16.73 -4.31 9.88
CA ALA A 155 16.25 -5.68 9.70
C ALA A 155 17.37 -6.63 9.26
N LYS A 156 18.22 -6.22 8.31
CA LYS A 156 19.39 -7.00 7.87
C LYS A 156 20.40 -7.22 8.99
N GLU A 157 20.73 -6.18 9.76
CA GLU A 157 21.62 -6.26 10.93
C GLU A 157 21.12 -7.28 11.96
N LEU A 158 19.80 -7.44 12.09
CA LEU A 158 19.14 -8.39 12.99
C LEU A 158 18.94 -9.78 12.36
N GLY A 159 19.43 -10.01 11.13
CA GLY A 159 19.39 -11.30 10.45
C GLY A 159 18.04 -11.66 9.84
N ALA A 160 17.20 -10.68 9.50
CA ALA A 160 15.97 -10.93 8.77
C ALA A 160 16.28 -11.43 7.34
N GLU A 161 15.66 -12.53 6.94
CA GLU A 161 15.73 -13.09 5.58
C GLU A 161 14.76 -12.37 4.63
N PHE A 162 13.60 -11.98 5.15
CA PHE A 162 12.56 -11.26 4.42
C PHE A 162 12.16 -9.99 5.15
N VAL A 163 11.72 -9.00 4.38
CA VAL A 163 11.25 -7.71 4.89
C VAL A 163 9.89 -7.39 4.28
N CYS A 164 8.93 -7.04 5.14
CA CYS A 164 7.71 -6.33 4.78
C CYS A 164 7.87 -4.84 5.11
N LYS A 165 7.95 -3.98 4.11
CA LYS A 165 7.83 -2.54 4.28
C LYS A 165 6.34 -2.15 4.25
N THR A 166 5.90 -1.36 5.21
CA THR A 166 4.59 -0.69 5.24
C THR A 166 4.73 0.72 5.80
N ARG A 167 3.63 1.46 5.97
CA ARG A 167 3.62 2.85 6.44
C ARG A 167 2.96 3.00 7.80
N THR A 168 3.41 3.99 8.58
CA THR A 168 2.85 4.34 9.89
C THR A 168 1.39 4.77 9.86
N ASP A 169 0.95 5.30 8.72
CA ASP A 169 -0.44 5.66 8.46
C ASP A 169 -1.22 4.52 7.79
N GLN A 170 -0.71 3.28 7.77
CA GLN A 170 -1.39 2.12 7.22
C GLN A 170 -1.48 0.99 8.23
N ARG A 171 -2.44 0.08 8.02
CA ARG A 171 -2.61 -1.13 8.81
C ARG A 171 -3.06 -2.29 7.95
N LEU A 172 -2.39 -3.41 8.07
CA LEU A 172 -2.85 -4.71 7.55
C LEU A 172 -3.80 -5.31 8.58
N TYR A 173 -5.07 -5.46 8.24
CA TYR A 173 -6.06 -6.04 9.15
C TYR A 173 -6.09 -7.57 9.12
N HIS A 174 -5.57 -8.20 8.06
CA HIS A 174 -5.60 -9.66 7.97
C HIS A 174 -4.48 -10.26 8.84
N PRO A 175 -4.80 -11.09 9.86
CA PRO A 175 -3.80 -11.63 10.79
C PRO A 175 -2.71 -12.48 10.15
N ASN A 176 -2.97 -13.02 8.94
CA ASN A 176 -2.02 -13.86 8.19
C ASN A 176 -1.45 -13.16 6.94
N ALA A 177 -1.60 -11.83 6.81
CA ALA A 177 -1.13 -11.08 5.65
C ALA A 177 0.35 -11.37 5.32
N ILE A 178 1.25 -11.32 6.29
CA ILE A 178 2.69 -11.51 6.07
C ILE A 178 3.02 -12.94 5.63
N MET A 179 2.34 -13.94 6.21
CA MET A 179 2.51 -15.33 5.80
C MET A 179 1.97 -15.61 4.40
N HIS A 180 0.89 -14.94 4.00
CA HIS A 180 0.42 -14.95 2.62
C HIS A 180 1.50 -14.39 1.66
N LEU A 181 2.13 -13.26 1.98
CA LEU A 181 3.23 -12.69 1.18
C LEU A 181 4.44 -13.62 1.09
N LEU A 182 4.84 -14.26 2.21
CA LEU A 182 5.92 -15.24 2.23
C LEU A 182 5.61 -16.45 1.33
N ASN A 183 4.37 -16.94 1.38
CA ASN A 183 3.96 -18.06 0.53
C ASN A 183 4.00 -17.68 -0.95
N LEU A 184 3.62 -16.45 -1.31
CA LEU A 184 3.69 -15.98 -2.70
C LEU A 184 5.13 -16.00 -3.24
N VAL A 185 6.10 -15.41 -2.53
CA VAL A 185 7.50 -15.36 -3.01
C VAL A 185 8.19 -16.73 -3.00
N ASN A 186 7.68 -17.68 -2.21
CA ASN A 186 8.16 -19.06 -2.20
C ASN A 186 7.52 -19.93 -3.29
N THR A 187 6.28 -19.63 -3.67
CA THR A 187 5.54 -20.37 -4.70
C THR A 187 5.94 -19.93 -6.11
N PHE A 188 6.14 -18.63 -6.31
CA PHE A 188 6.38 -18.06 -7.63
C PHE A 188 7.85 -17.61 -7.78
N PRO A 189 8.70 -18.37 -8.50
CA PRO A 189 10.11 -18.03 -8.66
C PRO A 189 10.30 -16.80 -9.53
N VAL A 190 11.32 -16.01 -9.21
CA VAL A 190 11.78 -14.89 -10.04
C VAL A 190 12.41 -15.40 -11.33
N ASN A 191 12.20 -14.70 -12.44
CA ASN A 191 12.94 -14.92 -13.68
C ASN A 191 13.99 -13.82 -13.83
N ASN A 192 15.27 -14.18 -13.89
CA ASN A 192 16.39 -13.24 -14.01
C ASN A 192 16.97 -13.14 -15.43
N ASP A 193 16.33 -13.73 -16.44
CA ASP A 193 16.86 -13.74 -17.81
C ASP A 193 17.06 -12.34 -18.40
N ASP A 194 16.34 -11.34 -17.88
CA ASP A 194 16.36 -9.95 -18.33
C ASP A 194 17.13 -8.99 -17.41
N PHE A 195 17.75 -9.47 -16.32
CA PHE A 195 18.60 -8.69 -15.42
C PHE A 195 20.06 -9.16 -15.49
N THR A 196 21.01 -8.24 -15.34
CA THR A 196 22.44 -8.58 -15.23
C THR A 196 22.83 -8.95 -13.80
N THR A 197 22.17 -8.35 -12.81
CA THR A 197 22.29 -8.69 -11.39
C THR A 197 21.13 -9.59 -10.98
N LYS A 198 21.41 -10.67 -10.24
CA LYS A 198 20.37 -11.62 -9.84
C LYS A 198 19.53 -11.10 -8.67
N GLN A 199 18.24 -10.90 -8.90
CA GLN A 199 17.23 -10.78 -7.87
C GLN A 199 16.99 -12.17 -7.24
N LYS A 200 16.92 -12.25 -5.90
CA LYS A 200 16.82 -13.54 -5.18
C LYS A 200 15.39 -14.08 -5.14
N LYS A 201 14.43 -13.20 -4.90
CA LYS A 201 13.00 -13.52 -4.80
C LYS A 201 12.18 -12.43 -5.45
N ARG A 202 10.99 -12.75 -5.95
CA ARG A 202 10.07 -11.72 -6.42
C ARG A 202 9.74 -10.74 -5.29
N ILE A 203 9.49 -9.50 -5.66
CA ILE A 203 9.03 -8.48 -4.73
C ILE A 203 7.50 -8.37 -4.85
N VAL A 204 6.79 -8.54 -3.74
CA VAL A 204 5.34 -8.36 -3.68
C VAL A 204 5.02 -6.89 -3.45
N THR A 205 4.08 -6.33 -4.21
CA THR A 205 3.47 -5.01 -3.98
C THR A 205 1.94 -5.09 -4.08
N VAL A 206 1.25 -3.98 -3.87
CA VAL A 206 -0.22 -3.89 -3.92
C VAL A 206 -0.68 -3.06 -5.11
N SER A 207 -1.79 -3.48 -5.74
CA SER A 207 -2.51 -2.65 -6.69
C SER A 207 -3.25 -1.51 -5.98
N MET A 208 -3.31 -0.35 -6.64
CA MET A 208 -4.00 0.84 -6.15
C MET A 208 -4.70 1.58 -7.30
N PRO A 209 -5.79 2.31 -7.04
CA PRO A 209 -6.60 2.98 -8.08
C PRO A 209 -5.86 4.02 -8.94
N TYR A 210 -4.68 4.48 -8.52
CA TYR A 210 -3.87 5.46 -9.26
C TYR A 210 -2.83 4.84 -10.20
N GLY A 211 -2.57 3.55 -10.07
CA GLY A 211 -1.62 2.79 -10.88
C GLY A 211 -2.34 1.68 -11.62
N ASP A 212 -2.09 1.55 -12.92
CA ASP A 212 -2.76 0.56 -13.76
C ASP A 212 -1.78 -0.16 -14.69
N MET A 213 -2.28 -1.18 -15.40
CA MET A 213 -1.48 -2.00 -16.31
C MET A 213 -0.89 -1.18 -17.47
N PHE A 214 -1.46 -0.01 -17.77
CA PHE A 214 -1.08 0.84 -18.88
C PHE A 214 -0.37 2.13 -18.45
N TYR A 215 0.06 2.21 -17.19
CA TYR A 215 0.84 3.30 -16.64
C TYR A 215 2.24 2.78 -16.28
N PRO A 216 3.25 2.92 -17.18
CA PRO A 216 4.56 2.29 -17.01
C PRO A 216 5.16 2.50 -15.62
N TYR A 217 5.43 1.38 -14.94
CA TYR A 217 6.06 1.33 -13.62
C TYR A 217 5.30 2.04 -12.48
N CYS A 218 4.03 2.41 -12.69
CA CYS A 218 3.19 3.01 -11.66
C CYS A 218 2.50 1.90 -10.84
N LEU A 219 3.26 1.23 -9.97
CA LEU A 219 2.75 0.29 -8.96
C LEU A 219 2.83 0.92 -7.58
N SER A 220 1.97 0.54 -6.64
CA SER A 220 1.93 1.24 -5.37
C SER A 220 3.24 1.13 -4.58
N ASP A 221 3.62 2.24 -3.95
CA ASP A 221 4.71 2.30 -2.99
C ASP A 221 4.27 1.96 -1.56
N PHE A 222 3.00 1.62 -1.34
CA PHE A 222 2.39 1.50 -0.01
C PHE A 222 2.99 0.34 0.79
N LEU A 223 3.17 -0.79 0.11
CA LEU A 223 3.70 -2.01 0.69
C LEU A 223 4.65 -2.66 -0.29
N TYR A 224 5.78 -3.14 0.23
CA TYR A 224 6.68 -4.01 -0.50
C TYR A 224 7.09 -5.17 0.41
N PHE A 225 7.14 -6.38 -0.14
CA PHE A 225 7.63 -7.56 0.58
C PHE A 225 8.59 -8.35 -0.30
N GLY A 226 9.75 -8.71 0.23
CA GLY A 226 10.75 -9.45 -0.55
C GLY A 226 11.90 -9.92 0.32
N ASN A 227 12.88 -10.57 -0.32
CA ASN A 227 14.13 -10.88 0.35
C ASN A 227 14.82 -9.59 0.82
N THR A 228 15.43 -9.62 2.00
CA THR A 228 16.05 -8.43 2.61
C THR A 228 17.09 -7.76 1.71
N ASP A 229 17.88 -8.52 0.94
CA ASP A 229 18.89 -7.93 0.06
C ASP A 229 18.26 -7.27 -1.17
N ASP A 230 17.27 -7.92 -1.80
CA ASP A 230 16.52 -7.32 -2.92
C ASP A 230 15.81 -6.04 -2.48
N MET A 231 15.25 -6.05 -1.27
CA MET A 231 14.57 -4.91 -0.64
C MET A 231 15.52 -3.76 -0.29
N LEU A 232 16.77 -4.05 0.09
CA LEU A 232 17.78 -3.01 0.30
C LEU A 232 18.15 -2.34 -1.00
N GLU A 233 18.35 -3.12 -2.06
CA GLU A 233 18.70 -2.63 -3.39
C GLU A 233 17.56 -1.77 -3.96
N LEU A 234 16.31 -2.23 -3.85
CA LEU A 234 15.11 -1.49 -4.28
C LEU A 234 15.03 -0.08 -3.67
N PHE A 235 15.44 0.09 -2.42
CA PHE A 235 15.38 1.36 -1.71
C PHE A 235 16.74 2.09 -1.62
N SER A 236 17.77 1.56 -2.27
CA SER A 236 19.09 2.21 -2.39
C SER A 236 19.07 3.23 -3.53
N ILE A 237 18.26 4.28 -3.35
CA ILE A 237 18.01 5.30 -4.37
C ILE A 237 18.80 6.56 -4.02
N GLU A 238 19.48 7.12 -5.01
CA GLU A 238 20.17 8.39 -4.87
C GLU A 238 19.21 9.52 -4.44
N PRO A 239 19.61 10.41 -3.52
CA PRO A 239 18.76 11.50 -3.07
C PRO A 239 18.26 12.36 -4.23
N ASP A 240 16.94 12.54 -4.32
CA ASP A 240 16.32 13.39 -5.32
C ASP A 240 16.60 14.86 -5.00
N SER A 241 17.30 15.54 -5.90
CA SER A 241 17.69 16.94 -5.75
C SER A 241 16.59 17.93 -6.17
N ARG A 242 15.52 17.44 -6.83
CA ARG A 242 14.38 18.24 -7.31
C ARG A 242 13.60 18.84 -6.13
N GLY A 243 12.97 19.98 -6.40
CA GLY A 243 12.11 20.67 -5.43
C GLY A 243 10.80 19.93 -5.17
N LYS A 244 10.04 20.42 -4.18
CA LYS A 244 8.72 19.86 -3.82
C LYS A 244 7.69 20.17 -4.91
N GLY A 245 7.40 19.19 -5.75
CA GLY A 245 6.17 19.00 -6.53
C GLY A 245 5.65 20.18 -7.36
N THR A 246 5.97 20.16 -8.65
CA THR A 246 5.06 20.53 -9.76
C THR A 246 5.35 19.56 -10.92
N GLY A 247 4.33 18.94 -11.52
CA GLY A 247 4.53 18.02 -12.64
C GLY A 247 3.36 17.07 -12.91
N GLY A 248 3.28 16.53 -14.12
CA GLY A 248 2.31 15.51 -14.53
C GLY A 248 1.01 16.03 -15.13
N LYS A 249 0.53 17.22 -14.74
CA LYS A 249 -0.70 17.78 -15.33
C LYS A 249 -0.49 18.06 -16.83
N GLY A 250 -1.34 17.47 -17.68
CA GLY A 250 -1.22 17.62 -19.13
C GLY A 250 -0.07 16.81 -19.74
N MET A 251 0.55 15.90 -18.97
CA MET A 251 1.54 14.95 -19.49
C MET A 251 0.87 13.59 -19.73
N SER A 252 1.38 12.85 -20.72
CA SER A 252 1.02 11.45 -20.87
C SER A 252 1.61 10.62 -19.72
N ARG A 253 0.99 9.48 -19.43
CA ARG A 253 1.50 8.49 -18.46
C ARG A 253 2.93 8.08 -18.77
N LYS A 254 3.23 7.86 -20.05
CA LYS A 254 4.59 7.58 -20.53
C LYS A 254 5.56 8.68 -20.15
N ARG A 255 5.23 9.94 -20.43
CA ARG A 255 6.08 11.09 -20.10
C ARG A 255 6.29 11.24 -18.59
N ILE A 256 5.24 10.99 -17.79
CA ILE A 256 5.36 10.95 -16.32
C ILE A 256 6.36 9.86 -15.88
N ALA A 257 6.31 8.70 -16.52
CA ALA A 257 7.22 7.60 -16.23
C ALA A 257 8.68 7.93 -16.63
N GLU A 258 8.87 8.52 -17.82
CA GLU A 258 10.16 8.95 -18.35
C GLU A 258 10.82 10.00 -17.44
N GLU A 259 10.05 11.01 -17.03
CA GLU A 259 10.51 12.09 -16.13
C GLU A 259 10.52 11.68 -14.64
N GLN A 260 10.14 10.44 -14.31
CA GLN A 260 10.11 9.90 -12.94
C GLN A 260 9.40 10.85 -11.95
N ILE A 261 8.21 11.35 -12.33
CA ILE A 261 7.48 12.33 -11.50
C ILE A 261 6.89 11.67 -10.26
N ALA A 262 6.32 10.47 -10.39
CA ALA A 262 5.74 9.74 -9.26
C ALA A 262 6.84 8.98 -8.47
N PRO A 263 6.85 9.05 -7.12
CA PRO A 263 7.86 8.37 -6.30
C PRO A 263 7.97 6.85 -6.58
N GLU A 264 6.85 6.18 -6.77
CA GLU A 264 6.79 4.76 -7.08
C GLU A 264 7.49 4.39 -8.40
N ILE A 265 7.31 5.21 -9.43
CA ILE A 265 7.98 5.04 -10.72
C ILE A 265 9.47 5.23 -10.53
N GLN A 266 9.89 6.25 -9.78
CA GLN A 266 11.29 6.49 -9.50
C GLN A 266 11.92 5.31 -8.75
N ILE A 267 11.23 4.75 -7.74
CA ILE A 267 11.69 3.58 -6.99
C ILE A 267 11.94 2.39 -7.93
N LEU A 268 10.92 2.00 -8.72
CA LEU A 268 11.02 0.82 -9.57
C LEU A 268 11.99 1.01 -10.73
N ARG A 269 11.96 2.17 -11.41
CA ARG A 269 12.88 2.42 -12.53
C ARG A 269 14.33 2.54 -12.10
N SER A 270 14.59 3.10 -10.90
CA SER A 270 15.95 3.13 -10.34
C SER A 270 16.43 1.71 -10.04
N TYR A 271 15.58 0.88 -9.44
CA TYR A 271 15.91 -0.53 -9.19
C TYR A 271 16.21 -1.29 -10.48
N ILE A 272 15.35 -1.21 -11.49
CA ILE A 272 15.57 -1.87 -12.78
C ILE A 272 16.90 -1.42 -13.41
N ALA A 273 17.21 -0.12 -13.36
CA ALA A 273 18.46 0.41 -13.87
C ALA A 273 19.67 -0.18 -13.14
N THR A 274 19.64 -0.23 -11.80
CA THR A 274 20.72 -0.82 -10.99
C THR A 274 20.89 -2.31 -11.24
N MET A 275 19.80 -3.02 -11.50
CA MET A 275 19.82 -4.45 -11.83
C MET A 275 20.23 -4.73 -13.29
N GLY A 276 20.45 -3.69 -14.09
CA GLY A 276 20.83 -3.78 -15.50
C GLY A 276 19.70 -4.26 -16.43
N GLY A 277 18.44 -4.09 -16.02
CA GLY A 277 17.27 -4.47 -16.80
C GLY A 277 16.79 -3.40 -17.77
N ASN A 278 15.81 -3.76 -18.62
CA ASN A 278 15.15 -2.81 -19.52
C ASN A 278 14.20 -1.88 -18.74
N ASN A 279 14.53 -0.58 -18.68
CA ASN A 279 13.73 0.45 -18.00
C ASN A 279 13.00 1.41 -18.97
N GLU A 280 12.84 1.03 -20.24
CA GLU A 280 12.06 1.75 -21.24
C GLU A 280 10.63 1.98 -20.77
N CYS A 281 10.07 3.16 -21.03
CA CYS A 281 8.70 3.48 -20.63
C CYS A 281 7.65 2.99 -21.65
N THR A 282 7.79 1.74 -22.08
CA THR A 282 6.81 1.03 -22.94
C THR A 282 5.96 0.10 -22.10
N ILE A 283 4.74 -0.19 -22.56
CA ILE A 283 3.87 -1.19 -21.91
C ILE A 283 4.53 -2.57 -21.95
N ARG A 284 5.18 -2.91 -23.07
CA ARG A 284 5.92 -4.18 -23.21
C ARG A 284 6.98 -4.36 -22.13
N ALA A 285 7.87 -3.37 -21.95
CA ALA A 285 8.96 -3.45 -20.98
C ALA A 285 8.41 -3.51 -19.54
N TYR A 286 7.39 -2.69 -19.25
CA TYR A 286 6.73 -2.70 -17.95
C TYR A 286 6.08 -4.05 -17.63
N TRP A 287 5.31 -4.62 -18.55
CA TRP A 287 4.67 -5.93 -18.34
C TRP A 287 5.70 -7.05 -18.20
N GLN A 288 6.78 -7.01 -18.97
CA GLN A 288 7.88 -7.98 -18.85
C GLN A 288 8.53 -7.92 -17.47
N PHE A 289 8.83 -6.71 -16.97
CA PHE A 289 9.34 -6.51 -15.61
C PHE A 289 8.38 -7.05 -14.55
N VAL A 290 7.10 -6.70 -14.63
CA VAL A 290 6.08 -7.18 -13.68
C VAL A 290 5.98 -8.71 -13.70
N LYS A 291 5.99 -9.30 -14.90
CA LYS A 291 5.94 -10.75 -15.10
C LYS A 291 7.14 -11.47 -14.50
N ASN A 292 8.33 -10.89 -14.56
CA ASN A 292 9.57 -11.56 -14.17
C ASN A 292 9.96 -11.34 -12.70
N HIS A 293 9.72 -10.14 -12.17
CA HIS A 293 10.35 -9.66 -10.94
C HIS A 293 9.38 -9.32 -9.81
N ILE A 294 8.12 -9.04 -10.14
CA ILE A 294 7.11 -8.58 -9.19
C ILE A 294 6.02 -9.63 -9.00
N ILE A 295 5.34 -9.56 -7.85
CA ILE A 295 3.99 -10.10 -7.63
C ILE A 295 3.13 -8.92 -7.21
N SER A 296 2.00 -8.69 -7.86
CA SER A 296 1.09 -7.62 -7.44
C SER A 296 -0.20 -8.24 -6.94
N ILE A 297 -0.68 -7.79 -5.78
CA ILE A 297 -1.88 -8.32 -5.11
C ILE A 297 -2.92 -7.23 -4.85
N ASN A 298 -4.16 -7.63 -4.62
CA ASN A 298 -5.19 -6.67 -4.26
C ASN A 298 -5.04 -6.27 -2.78
N ARG A 299 -5.19 -4.98 -2.48
CA ARG A 299 -5.07 -4.46 -1.12
C ARG A 299 -6.08 -5.07 -0.12
N ASN A 300 -7.23 -5.58 -0.59
CA ASN A 300 -8.25 -6.22 0.26
C ASN A 300 -7.83 -7.60 0.75
N GLU A 301 -7.00 -8.34 0.01
CA GLU A 301 -6.50 -9.67 0.37
C GLU A 301 -5.76 -9.64 1.71
N ILE A 302 -4.93 -8.61 1.92
CA ILE A 302 -4.18 -8.38 3.16
C ILE A 302 -4.89 -7.43 4.14
N GLY A 303 -6.09 -6.97 3.79
CA GLY A 303 -6.85 -6.01 4.58
C GLY A 303 -6.14 -4.68 4.78
N LEU A 304 -5.38 -4.18 3.80
CA LEU A 304 -4.65 -2.92 3.89
C LEU A 304 -5.63 -1.75 3.99
N PHE A 305 -5.54 -1.03 5.10
CA PHE A 305 -6.36 0.14 5.41
C PHE A 305 -5.50 1.39 5.53
N TRP A 306 -5.98 2.47 4.92
CA TRP A 306 -5.36 3.80 4.96
C TRP A 306 -6.43 4.80 5.43
N PRO A 307 -6.37 5.29 6.68
CA PRO A 307 -7.38 6.18 7.26
C PRO A 307 -7.26 7.63 6.76
N LYS A 308 -6.43 7.90 5.75
CA LYS A 308 -6.17 9.24 5.22
C LYS A 308 -7.17 9.57 4.11
N TYR A 309 -7.55 10.84 4.01
CA TYR A 309 -8.51 11.40 3.04
C TYR A 309 -9.98 10.97 3.22
N GLU A 310 -10.91 11.77 2.68
CA GLU A 310 -12.35 11.49 2.77
C GLU A 310 -12.75 10.27 1.93
N ASN A 311 -12.11 10.06 0.78
CA ASN A 311 -12.44 8.96 -0.13
C ASN A 311 -12.29 7.58 0.53
N ARG A 312 -11.59 7.46 1.68
CA ARG A 312 -11.45 6.22 2.45
C ARG A 312 -12.77 5.53 2.82
N TYR A 313 -13.88 6.26 2.81
CA TYR A 313 -15.21 5.73 3.08
C TYR A 313 -15.87 5.10 1.84
N SER A 314 -15.37 5.38 0.64
CA SER A 314 -15.82 4.79 -0.61
C SER A 314 -14.95 3.59 -0.96
N GLU A 315 -15.46 2.38 -0.75
CA GLU A 315 -14.78 1.17 -1.18
C GLU A 315 -14.70 1.09 -2.72
N ASN A 316 -15.70 1.63 -3.44
CA ASN A 316 -15.68 1.71 -4.92
C ASN A 316 -14.48 2.50 -5.46
N THR A 317 -14.10 3.61 -4.83
CA THR A 317 -12.91 4.39 -5.24
C THR A 317 -11.60 3.60 -5.10
N HIS A 318 -11.62 2.52 -4.32
CA HIS A 318 -10.43 1.78 -3.94
C HIS A 318 -10.36 0.36 -4.50
N PHE A 319 -11.50 -0.23 -4.83
CA PHE A 319 -11.65 -1.62 -5.26
C PHE A 319 -12.53 -1.77 -6.49
N GLY A 320 -13.16 -0.69 -6.96
CA GLY A 320 -14.06 -0.73 -8.10
C GLY A 320 -13.31 -0.98 -9.40
N TYR A 321 -13.86 -1.86 -10.23
CA TYR A 321 -13.41 -2.10 -11.60
C TYR A 321 -14.10 -1.17 -12.63
N TYR A 322 -14.92 -0.24 -12.14
CA TYR A 322 -15.61 0.77 -12.93
C TYR A 322 -15.57 2.09 -12.15
N TYR A 323 -15.05 3.15 -12.76
CA TYR A 323 -15.23 4.49 -12.22
C TYR A 323 -16.64 4.98 -12.58
N GLN A 324 -17.28 5.68 -11.64
CA GLN A 324 -18.66 6.20 -11.75
C GLN A 324 -18.86 7.24 -12.89
N ILE A 325 -17.87 7.43 -13.75
CA ILE A 325 -17.91 8.21 -14.98
C ILE A 325 -17.33 7.29 -16.05
N GLU A 326 -18.20 6.62 -16.80
CA GLU A 326 -17.82 5.61 -17.77
C GLU A 326 -17.47 6.27 -19.10
N GLU A 327 -16.20 6.16 -19.49
CA GLU A 327 -15.87 6.08 -20.91
C GLU A 327 -15.93 4.59 -21.29
N GLU A 328 -16.50 4.28 -22.46
CA GLU A 328 -16.68 2.91 -23.01
C GLU A 328 -15.37 2.08 -23.06
N LYS A 329 -14.23 2.74 -22.84
CA LYS A 329 -12.86 2.19 -22.86
C LYS A 329 -12.05 2.66 -21.65
N ALA A 330 -12.62 2.61 -20.44
CA ALA A 330 -11.94 2.96 -19.19
C ALA A 330 -10.83 1.96 -18.79
N PHE A 331 -9.86 1.72 -19.67
CA PHE A 331 -8.71 0.82 -19.45
C PHE A 331 -7.86 1.22 -18.25
N HIS A 332 -7.97 2.46 -17.78
CA HIS A 332 -7.38 2.92 -16.53
C HIS A 332 -7.94 2.22 -15.26
N CYS A 333 -9.04 1.47 -15.37
CA CYS A 333 -9.55 0.62 -14.29
C CYS A 333 -8.82 -0.73 -14.19
N TYR A 334 -8.08 -1.14 -15.22
CA TYR A 334 -7.39 -2.42 -15.25
C TYR A 334 -6.04 -2.31 -14.55
N SER A 335 -6.04 -2.63 -13.26
CA SER A 335 -4.82 -2.66 -12.44
C SER A 335 -4.11 -4.00 -12.50
N PHE A 336 -2.81 -4.03 -12.18
CA PHE A 336 -2.11 -5.28 -11.89
C PHE A 336 -2.55 -5.81 -10.52
N ASP A 337 -3.78 -6.28 -10.45
CA ASP A 337 -4.28 -7.03 -9.32
C ASP A 337 -3.76 -8.49 -9.37
N PHE A 338 -4.06 -9.33 -8.37
CA PHE A 338 -3.52 -10.69 -8.36
C PHE A 338 -4.07 -11.53 -9.53
N ILE A 339 -5.29 -11.26 -9.98
CA ILE A 339 -5.94 -11.97 -11.08
C ILE A 339 -5.19 -11.70 -12.39
N HIS A 340 -4.97 -10.42 -12.73
CA HIS A 340 -4.27 -10.01 -13.93
C HIS A 340 -2.78 -10.37 -13.87
N TRP A 341 -2.14 -10.22 -12.70
CA TRP A 341 -0.75 -10.64 -12.52
C TRP A 341 -0.58 -12.15 -12.75
N LEU A 342 -1.44 -12.99 -12.17
CA LEU A 342 -1.37 -14.44 -12.33
C LEU A 342 -1.66 -14.86 -13.78
N ALA A 343 -2.58 -14.17 -14.45
CA ALA A 343 -2.85 -14.37 -15.88
C ALA A 343 -1.63 -14.02 -16.75
N LEU A 344 -0.95 -12.90 -16.46
CA LEU A 344 0.28 -12.50 -17.15
C LEU A 344 1.43 -13.50 -16.90
N TYR A 345 1.57 -13.94 -15.65
CA TYR A 345 2.57 -14.93 -15.25
C TYR A 345 2.39 -16.26 -16.02
N ASN A 346 1.16 -16.76 -16.09
CA ASN A 346 0.83 -18.01 -16.80
C ASN A 346 0.72 -17.85 -18.33
N GLY A 347 0.81 -16.63 -18.86
CA GLY A 347 0.73 -16.35 -20.28
C GLY A 347 -0.68 -16.41 -20.88
N THR A 348 -1.73 -16.39 -20.05
CA THR A 348 -3.12 -16.25 -20.53
C THR A 348 -3.48 -14.80 -20.83
N LEU A 349 -2.81 -13.85 -20.18
CA LEU A 349 -2.80 -12.43 -20.56
C LEU A 349 -1.51 -12.15 -21.32
N ILE A 350 -1.63 -11.65 -22.56
CA ILE A 350 -0.51 -11.45 -23.49
C ILE A 350 -0.47 -9.98 -23.88
N TYR A 351 0.73 -9.44 -24.01
CA TYR A 351 0.94 -8.10 -24.55
C TYR A 351 0.51 -8.02 -26.02
N GLU A 352 -0.16 -6.93 -26.39
CA GLU A 352 -0.40 -6.56 -27.79
C GLU A 352 0.19 -5.17 -28.11
N PRO A 353 0.77 -4.95 -29.31
CA PRO A 353 1.34 -3.65 -29.69
C PRO A 353 0.38 -2.47 -29.57
N GLU A 354 -0.92 -2.72 -29.72
CA GLU A 354 -1.92 -1.67 -29.58
C GLU A 354 -2.05 -1.12 -28.15
N TYR A 355 -1.53 -1.81 -27.13
CA TYR A 355 -1.60 -1.34 -25.75
C TYR A 355 -0.70 -0.13 -25.49
N GLU A 356 0.31 0.11 -26.32
CA GLU A 356 1.18 1.29 -26.19
C GLU A 356 0.40 2.61 -26.27
N LYS A 357 -0.73 2.64 -27.00
CA LYS A 357 -1.58 3.84 -27.10
C LYS A 357 -2.14 4.29 -25.74
N TYR A 358 -2.30 3.38 -24.78
CA TYR A 358 -2.83 3.70 -23.45
C TYR A 358 -1.79 4.37 -22.55
N ALA A 359 -0.50 4.20 -22.82
CA ALA A 359 0.56 4.95 -22.14
C ALA A 359 0.58 6.43 -22.58
N GLU A 360 -0.01 6.76 -23.73
CA GLU A 360 -0.12 8.14 -24.22
C GLU A 360 -1.32 8.89 -23.64
N TYR A 361 -2.15 8.25 -22.81
CA TYR A 361 -3.25 8.90 -22.12
C TYR A 361 -2.73 10.04 -21.22
N VAL A 362 -3.32 11.22 -21.38
CA VAL A 362 -2.98 12.43 -20.62
C VAL A 362 -3.89 12.54 -19.40
N LEU A 363 -3.28 12.61 -18.21
CA LEU A 363 -3.96 12.70 -16.91
C LEU A 363 -4.55 14.09 -16.61
#